data_AF-A0A7S8C1Z0-F1
#
_entry.id   AF-A0A7S8C1Z0-F1
#
_cell.length_a   1.000
_cell.length_b   1.000
_cell.length_c   1.000
_cell.angle_alpha   90.00
_cell.angle_beta   90.00
_cell.angle_gamma   90.00
#
_symmetry.space_group_name_H-M   'P 1'
#
loop_
_entity.id
_entity.type
_entity.pdbx_description
1 polymer ?
#
loop_
_entity_poly.entity_id
_entity_poly.type
_entity_poly.pdbx_seq_one_letter_code
_entity_poly.pdbx_strand_id
1 'polypeptide(L)'
;MAEMSAGKTLTDRISRSASRELDLLPAMPMPAGVIVRQLREEDFDPLYDLAERYFGGAIASREVVRGIVRHNPESAYAIGRMTDDGAFRAFGYVALLMLNARGLEALISGALDAHDPQLEYLEDSGGQPAAVYVWGVVAAGKAIAGLPRIMDLLQAERYRHADLYARPATEAGLRILKSLSFVQCPRAGEPEGEELYVYRRIANRTAL
;
A
#
# COMPACT_ATOMS: atom_id res chain seq x y z
N MET A 1 -24.01 -2.69 -0.45
CA MET A 1 -23.93 -4.18 -0.51
C MET A 1 -23.00 -4.75 -1.61
N ALA A 2 -22.38 -3.95 -2.50
CA ALA A 2 -21.49 -4.46 -3.55
C ALA A 2 -20.00 -4.59 -3.14
N GLU A 3 -19.54 -3.86 -2.13
CA GLU A 3 -18.13 -3.87 -1.68
C GLU A 3 -17.69 -5.18 -1.03
N MET A 4 -18.63 -5.91 -0.39
CA MET A 4 -18.35 -7.21 0.21
C MET A 4 -17.96 -8.30 -0.80
N SER A 5 -18.39 -8.19 -2.07
CA SER A 5 -18.21 -9.25 -3.08
C SER A 5 -16.81 -9.23 -3.73
N ALA A 6 -16.29 -8.04 -4.07
CA ALA A 6 -14.99 -7.91 -4.73
C ALA A 6 -13.82 -8.16 -3.75
N GLY A 7 -13.91 -7.64 -2.51
CA GLY A 7 -12.99 -7.91 -1.40
C GLY A 7 -12.82 -9.40 -1.10
N LYS A 8 -13.95 -10.11 -1.06
CA LYS A 8 -13.98 -11.56 -0.88
C LYS A 8 -13.31 -12.28 -2.06
N THR A 9 -13.51 -11.81 -3.29
CA THR A 9 -12.93 -12.44 -4.48
C THR A 9 -11.40 -12.37 -4.52
N LEU A 10 -10.77 -11.24 -4.17
CA LEU A 10 -9.30 -11.17 -4.08
C LEU A 10 -8.77 -12.04 -2.94
N THR A 11 -9.38 -11.94 -1.75
CA THR A 11 -8.99 -12.74 -0.58
C THR A 11 -9.14 -14.24 -0.87
N ASP A 12 -10.20 -14.66 -1.57
CA ASP A 12 -10.41 -16.03 -2.00
C ASP A 12 -9.39 -16.49 -3.05
N ARG A 13 -8.89 -15.58 -3.90
CA ARG A 13 -7.81 -15.89 -4.85
C ARG A 13 -6.48 -16.07 -4.15
N ILE A 14 -6.14 -15.20 -3.20
CA ILE A 14 -4.95 -15.33 -2.35
C ILE A 14 -5.04 -16.60 -1.50
N SER A 15 -6.20 -16.88 -0.92
CA SER A 15 -6.44 -18.09 -0.14
C SER A 15 -6.33 -19.38 -0.98
N ARG A 16 -6.69 -19.31 -2.27
CA ARG A 16 -6.56 -20.41 -3.24
C ARG A 16 -5.17 -20.52 -3.86
N SER A 17 -4.30 -19.51 -3.69
CA SER A 17 -2.90 -19.60 -4.09
C SER A 17 -2.22 -20.70 -3.26
N ALA A 18 -1.29 -21.44 -3.89
CA ALA A 18 -0.51 -22.46 -3.19
C ALA A 18 0.34 -21.86 -2.05
N SER A 19 0.60 -20.54 -2.11
CA SER A 19 1.26 -19.79 -1.05
C SER A 19 0.48 -18.51 -0.71
N ARG A 20 0.30 -18.26 0.58
CA ARG A 20 -0.20 -16.99 1.14
C ARG A 20 0.91 -15.93 1.24
N GLU A 21 2.13 -16.30 0.89
CA GLU A 21 3.29 -15.40 0.95
C GLU A 21 3.28 -14.42 -0.21
N LEU A 22 3.28 -13.12 0.11
CA LEU A 22 3.38 -12.06 -0.91
C LEU A 22 4.57 -12.28 -1.85
N ASP A 23 5.72 -12.73 -1.33
CA ASP A 23 6.94 -12.99 -2.12
C ASP A 23 6.82 -14.18 -3.08
N LEU A 24 5.83 -15.06 -2.88
CA LEU A 24 5.61 -16.27 -3.69
C LEU A 24 4.27 -16.21 -4.46
N LEU A 25 3.57 -15.08 -4.43
CA LEU A 25 2.36 -14.93 -5.23
C LEU A 25 2.75 -14.99 -6.71
N PRO A 26 2.11 -15.87 -7.51
CA PRO A 26 2.35 -15.89 -8.93
C PRO A 26 1.87 -14.57 -9.55
N ALA A 27 2.51 -14.15 -10.64
CA ALA A 27 2.02 -13.04 -11.44
C ALA A 27 0.56 -13.31 -11.83
N MET A 28 -0.34 -12.42 -11.43
CA MET A 28 -1.76 -12.57 -11.72
C MET A 28 -2.10 -11.78 -12.97
N PRO A 29 -2.85 -12.37 -13.93
CA PRO A 29 -3.27 -11.64 -15.11
C PRO A 29 -4.16 -10.47 -14.69
N MET A 30 -3.81 -9.28 -15.17
CA MET A 30 -4.61 -8.09 -14.96
C MET A 30 -5.93 -8.20 -15.71
N PRO A 31 -7.08 -7.95 -15.05
CA PRO A 31 -8.36 -7.91 -15.75
C PRO A 31 -8.35 -6.86 -16.87
N ALA A 32 -8.99 -7.21 -17.98
CA ALA A 32 -9.08 -6.31 -19.14
C ALA A 32 -9.62 -4.92 -18.72
N GLY A 33 -8.91 -3.89 -19.15
CA GLY A 33 -9.27 -2.49 -18.88
C GLY A 33 -8.86 -1.95 -17.51
N VAL A 34 -8.31 -2.76 -16.60
CA VAL A 34 -7.73 -2.22 -15.34
C VAL A 34 -6.27 -1.86 -15.57
N ILE A 35 -5.93 -0.63 -15.24
CA ILE A 35 -4.59 -0.05 -15.40
C ILE A 35 -4.12 0.42 -14.03
N VAL A 36 -2.86 0.15 -13.72
CA VAL A 36 -2.15 0.71 -12.59
C VAL A 36 -0.96 1.50 -13.12
N ARG A 37 -0.85 2.76 -12.71
CA ARG A 37 0.23 3.66 -13.10
C ARG A 37 0.71 4.47 -11.89
N GLN A 38 1.95 4.94 -11.92
CA GLN A 38 2.40 5.95 -10.94
C GLN A 38 1.45 7.14 -10.98
N LEU A 39 1.17 7.70 -9.81
CA LEU A 39 0.27 8.84 -9.67
C LEU A 39 0.80 10.02 -10.47
N ARG A 40 -0.06 10.63 -11.27
CA ARG A 40 0.24 11.86 -12.00
C ARG A 40 -0.55 13.02 -11.40
N GLU A 41 -0.10 14.24 -11.68
CA GLU A 41 -0.76 15.45 -11.15
C GLU A 41 -2.23 15.51 -11.60
N GLU A 42 -2.55 15.10 -12.83
CA GLU A 42 -3.95 15.08 -13.30
C GLU A 42 -4.86 14.10 -12.55
N ASP A 43 -4.29 13.10 -11.87
CA ASP A 43 -5.01 12.10 -11.11
C ASP A 43 -5.16 12.49 -9.62
N PHE A 44 -4.35 13.46 -9.16
CA PHE A 44 -4.12 13.71 -7.73
C PHE A 44 -5.39 14.17 -7.02
N ASP A 45 -5.97 15.30 -7.43
CA ASP A 45 -7.10 15.89 -6.70
C ASP A 45 -8.32 14.95 -6.63
N PRO A 46 -8.75 14.27 -7.72
CA PRO A 46 -9.83 13.30 -7.65
C PRO A 46 -9.57 12.12 -6.69
N LEU A 47 -8.32 11.65 -6.61
CA LEU A 47 -7.93 10.54 -5.73
C LEU A 47 -7.76 11.00 -4.28
N TYR A 48 -7.29 12.22 -4.05
CA TYR A 48 -7.23 12.80 -2.72
C TYR A 48 -8.65 13.03 -2.18
N ASP A 49 -9.57 13.58 -2.98
CA ASP A 49 -10.98 13.71 -2.59
C ASP A 49 -11.61 12.35 -2.26
N LEU A 50 -11.20 11.30 -2.99
CA LEU A 50 -11.61 9.92 -2.69
C LEU A 50 -11.04 9.45 -1.36
N ALA A 51 -9.78 9.76 -1.05
CA ALA A 51 -9.16 9.47 0.24
C ALA A 51 -9.91 10.16 1.39
N GLU A 52 -10.20 11.45 1.28
CA GLU A 52 -10.93 12.22 2.30
C GLU A 52 -12.33 11.64 2.55
N ARG A 53 -13.06 11.24 1.49
CA ARG A 53 -14.36 10.59 1.65
C ARG A 53 -14.26 9.23 2.33
N TYR A 54 -13.15 8.51 2.15
CA TYR A 54 -12.98 7.15 2.65
C TYR A 54 -12.45 7.11 4.08
N PHE A 55 -11.49 7.98 4.41
CA PHE A 55 -10.81 8.02 5.70
C PHE A 55 -11.24 9.19 6.59
N GLY A 56 -12.01 10.15 6.06
CA GLY A 56 -12.32 11.40 6.75
C GLY A 56 -11.11 12.35 6.79
N GLY A 57 -11.11 13.26 7.75
CA GLY A 57 -10.05 14.27 7.94
C GLY A 57 -8.76 13.74 8.58
N ALA A 58 -8.65 12.44 8.82
CA ALA A 58 -7.47 11.81 9.42
C ALA A 58 -6.46 11.33 8.36
N ILE A 59 -6.13 12.21 7.40
CA ILE A 59 -5.09 11.93 6.38
C ILE A 59 -4.10 13.10 6.30
N ALA A 60 -2.93 12.86 5.72
CA ALA A 60 -1.95 13.91 5.46
C ALA A 60 -2.50 14.97 4.50
N SER A 61 -2.07 16.22 4.64
CA SER A 61 -2.53 17.32 3.78
C SER A 61 -2.14 17.11 2.31
N ARG A 62 -2.83 17.81 1.40
CA ARG A 62 -2.50 17.76 -0.05
C ARG A 62 -1.05 18.15 -0.30
N GLU A 63 -0.57 19.16 0.39
CA GLU A 63 0.80 19.67 0.29
C GLU A 63 1.80 18.59 0.71
N VAL A 64 1.55 17.90 1.83
CA VAL A 64 2.39 16.81 2.31
C VAL A 64 2.40 15.67 1.29
N VAL A 65 1.24 15.18 0.85
CA VAL A 65 1.18 14.07 -0.12
C VAL A 65 1.89 14.43 -1.42
N ARG A 66 1.68 15.65 -1.95
CA ARG A 66 2.42 16.13 -3.14
C ARG A 66 3.93 16.20 -2.87
N GLY A 67 4.35 16.64 -1.70
CA GLY A 67 5.76 16.67 -1.28
C GLY A 67 6.38 15.28 -1.32
N ILE A 68 5.71 14.29 -0.72
CA ILE A 68 6.16 12.89 -0.75
C ILE A 68 6.25 12.35 -2.17
N VAL A 69 5.22 12.54 -3.00
CA VAL A 69 5.22 12.04 -4.39
C VAL A 69 6.29 12.72 -5.24
N ARG A 70 6.61 14.00 -5.00
CA ARG A 70 7.72 14.69 -5.68
C ARG A 70 9.08 14.16 -5.23
N HIS A 71 9.24 13.86 -3.94
CA HIS A 71 10.45 13.29 -3.40
C HIS A 71 10.69 11.88 -3.94
N ASN A 72 9.63 11.06 -4.00
CA ASN A 72 9.69 9.72 -4.56
C ASN A 72 8.39 9.38 -5.33
N PRO A 73 8.39 9.43 -6.69
CA PRO A 73 7.20 9.16 -7.50
C PRO A 73 6.60 7.76 -7.32
N GLU A 74 7.36 6.84 -6.74
CA GLU A 74 6.94 5.47 -6.45
C GLU A 74 6.13 5.36 -5.14
N SER A 75 5.92 6.49 -4.46
CA SER A 75 5.12 6.59 -3.25
C SER A 75 3.62 6.58 -3.53
N ALA A 76 3.18 6.68 -4.77
CA ALA A 76 1.76 6.58 -5.08
C ALA A 76 1.48 6.00 -6.46
N TYR A 77 0.46 5.15 -6.52
CA TYR A 77 -0.04 4.53 -7.74
C TYR A 77 -1.55 4.73 -7.85
N ALA A 78 -1.99 5.22 -9.01
CA ALA A 78 -3.39 5.29 -9.38
C ALA A 78 -3.85 3.96 -10.00
N ILE A 79 -5.05 3.53 -9.61
CA ILE A 79 -5.76 2.40 -10.19
C ILE A 79 -6.95 2.96 -10.97
N GLY A 80 -7.03 2.64 -12.24
CA GLY A 80 -8.03 3.22 -13.13
C GLY A 80 -8.25 2.40 -14.39
N ARG A 81 -8.85 3.05 -15.39
CA ARG A 81 -9.04 2.52 -16.73
C ARG A 81 -8.93 3.62 -17.76
N MET A 82 -8.60 3.27 -19.01
CA MET A 82 -8.86 4.18 -20.12
C MET A 82 -10.37 4.19 -20.41
N THR A 83 -10.91 5.36 -20.70
CA THR A 83 -12.24 5.55 -21.29
C THR A 83 -12.14 5.57 -22.81
N ASP A 84 -13.26 5.42 -23.50
CA ASP A 84 -13.31 5.30 -24.97
C ASP A 84 -12.81 6.58 -25.67
N ASP A 85 -12.87 7.72 -24.98
CA ASP A 85 -12.32 9.02 -25.41
C ASP A 85 -10.80 9.15 -25.17
N GLY A 86 -10.14 8.10 -24.66
CA GLY A 86 -8.70 8.09 -24.40
C GLY A 86 -8.29 8.77 -23.10
N ALA A 87 -9.21 9.19 -22.23
CA ALA A 87 -8.89 9.71 -20.90
C ALA A 87 -8.62 8.57 -19.90
N PHE A 88 -7.74 8.80 -18.92
CA PHE A 88 -7.58 7.88 -17.79
C PHE A 88 -8.54 8.28 -16.68
N ARG A 89 -9.37 7.34 -16.23
CA ARG A 89 -10.28 7.54 -15.10
C ARG A 89 -9.81 6.73 -13.91
N ALA A 90 -9.18 7.41 -12.95
CA ALA A 90 -8.79 6.83 -11.68
C ALA A 90 -10.04 6.52 -10.82
N PHE A 91 -10.01 5.39 -10.13
CA PHE A 91 -11.08 4.96 -9.21
C PHE A 91 -10.56 4.26 -7.95
N GLY A 92 -9.24 4.28 -7.74
CA GLY A 92 -8.60 3.81 -6.53
C GLY A 92 -7.12 4.13 -6.54
N TYR A 93 -6.43 3.89 -5.44
CA TYR A 93 -5.00 4.14 -5.32
C TYR A 93 -4.34 3.26 -4.26
N VAL A 94 -3.01 3.19 -4.35
CA VAL A 94 -2.12 2.73 -3.27
C VAL A 94 -1.03 3.77 -3.06
N ALA A 95 -0.85 4.20 -1.81
CA ALA A 95 0.22 5.07 -1.36
C ALA A 95 1.19 4.29 -0.46
N LEU A 96 2.48 4.52 -0.66
CA LEU A 96 3.60 3.83 -0.03
C LEU A 96 4.60 4.88 0.48
N LEU A 97 5.17 4.67 1.66
CA LEU A 97 6.37 5.35 2.09
C LEU A 97 7.53 4.37 2.04
N MET A 98 8.52 4.67 1.20
CA MET A 98 9.80 3.95 1.20
C MET A 98 10.61 4.53 2.35
N LEU A 99 10.78 3.76 3.42
CA LEU A 99 11.47 4.20 4.62
C LEU A 99 12.94 3.84 4.55
N ASN A 100 13.79 4.78 4.92
CA ASN A 100 15.18 4.48 5.25
C ASN A 100 15.29 3.86 6.66
N ALA A 101 16.50 3.56 7.12
CA ALA A 101 16.70 2.93 8.43
C ALA A 101 16.17 3.76 9.61
N ARG A 102 16.35 5.09 9.58
CA ARG A 102 15.81 6.00 10.61
C ARG A 102 14.28 6.02 10.57
N GLY A 103 13.70 6.03 9.38
CA GLY A 103 12.24 5.98 9.21
C GLY A 103 11.62 4.69 9.71
N LEU A 104 12.28 3.54 9.50
CA LEU A 104 11.84 2.26 10.04
C LEU A 104 11.87 2.25 11.57
N GLU A 105 12.95 2.75 12.18
CA GLU A 105 13.04 2.88 13.64
C GLU A 105 11.95 3.82 14.18
N ALA A 106 11.71 4.95 13.52
CA ALA A 106 10.64 5.89 13.86
C ALA A 106 9.25 5.24 13.72
N LEU A 107 9.02 4.41 12.71
CA LEU A 107 7.75 3.69 12.55
C LEU A 107 7.53 2.66 13.68
N ILE A 108 8.55 1.86 13.99
CA ILE A 108 8.46 0.80 15.02
C ILE A 108 8.32 1.41 16.43
N SER A 109 9.04 2.48 16.72
CA SER A 109 8.90 3.23 17.98
C SER A 109 7.63 4.10 18.01
N GLY A 110 7.00 4.30 16.85
CA GLY A 110 5.91 5.22 16.52
C GLY A 110 6.17 6.68 16.84
N ALA A 111 7.42 7.10 16.63
CA ALA A 111 7.80 8.49 16.48
C ALA A 111 7.47 9.03 15.07
N LEU A 112 7.20 8.16 14.08
CA LEU A 112 6.81 8.57 12.74
C LEU A 112 5.36 9.10 12.73
N ASP A 113 5.20 10.40 12.48
CA ASP A 113 3.90 11.01 12.19
C ASP A 113 3.50 10.68 10.74
N ALA A 114 2.42 9.93 10.58
CA ALA A 114 1.90 9.56 9.26
C ALA A 114 1.09 10.69 8.59
N HIS A 115 0.73 11.76 9.31
CA HIS A 115 0.08 12.95 8.74
C HIS A 115 1.08 13.95 8.17
N ASP A 116 2.32 13.94 8.68
CA ASP A 116 3.44 14.75 8.19
C ASP A 116 4.76 13.96 8.21
N PRO A 117 4.93 12.96 7.31
CA PRO A 117 6.14 12.15 7.28
C PRO A 117 7.34 13.02 6.88
N GLN A 118 8.27 13.19 7.81
CA GLN A 118 9.49 13.96 7.57
C GLN A 118 10.34 13.30 6.48
N LEU A 119 10.79 14.09 5.50
CA LEU A 119 11.56 13.56 4.35
C LEU A 119 12.85 12.85 4.77
N GLU A 120 13.45 13.20 5.91
CA GLU A 120 14.64 12.51 6.44
C GLU A 120 14.40 11.06 6.87
N TYR A 121 13.16 10.62 6.98
CA TYR A 121 12.78 9.23 7.22
C TYR A 121 12.54 8.43 5.94
N LEU A 122 12.50 9.12 4.80
CA LEU A 122 12.20 8.52 3.52
C LEU A 122 13.48 8.20 2.76
N GLU A 123 13.36 7.20 1.90
CA GLU A 123 14.39 6.83 0.94
C GLU A 123 14.18 7.60 -0.36
N ASP A 124 15.30 8.02 -0.97
CA ASP A 124 15.28 8.73 -2.24
C ASP A 124 14.72 7.85 -3.37
N SER A 125 14.28 8.49 -4.46
CA SER A 125 13.82 7.76 -5.65
C SER A 125 14.93 6.86 -6.21
N GLY A 126 14.63 5.58 -6.40
CA GLY A 126 15.59 4.57 -6.85
C GLY A 126 16.54 4.03 -5.77
N GLY A 127 16.45 4.53 -4.53
CA GLY A 127 17.19 3.97 -3.39
C GLY A 127 16.69 2.59 -2.96
N GLN A 128 17.39 2.00 -1.99
CA GLN A 128 17.08 0.68 -1.45
C GLN A 128 16.45 0.83 -0.05
N PRO A 129 15.11 0.85 0.06
CA PRO A 129 14.46 1.11 1.33
C PRO A 129 14.77 0.02 2.36
N ALA A 130 14.90 0.42 3.63
CA ALA A 130 14.96 -0.49 4.76
C ALA A 130 13.60 -1.17 5.01
N ALA A 131 12.50 -0.46 4.74
CA ALA A 131 11.15 -0.97 4.81
C ALA A 131 10.20 -0.19 3.90
N VAL A 132 9.04 -0.77 3.59
CA VAL A 132 7.96 -0.06 2.91
C VAL A 132 6.76 0.01 3.85
N TYR A 133 6.29 1.21 4.16
CA TYR A 133 5.04 1.42 4.87
C TYR A 133 3.90 1.64 3.87
N VAL A 134 2.91 0.75 3.87
CA VAL A 134 1.67 0.89 3.11
C VAL A 134 0.83 1.97 3.79
N TRP A 135 0.98 3.20 3.28
CA TRP A 135 0.52 4.41 3.92
C TRP A 135 -0.97 4.67 3.75
N GLY A 136 -1.51 4.31 2.58
CA GLY A 136 -2.93 4.48 2.30
C GLY A 136 -3.38 3.61 1.13
N VAL A 137 -4.53 2.97 1.26
CA VAL A 137 -5.10 2.13 0.20
C VAL A 137 -6.59 2.39 0.09
N VAL A 138 -7.03 2.92 -1.06
CA VAL A 138 -8.45 2.91 -1.43
C VAL A 138 -8.60 2.03 -2.66
N ALA A 139 -8.97 0.77 -2.41
CA ALA A 139 -9.10 -0.26 -3.43
C ALA A 139 -10.47 -0.96 -3.39
N ALA A 140 -11.56 -0.18 -3.31
CA ALA A 140 -12.93 -0.71 -3.27
C ALA A 140 -13.48 -1.06 -4.66
N GLY A 141 -14.41 -2.03 -4.70
CA GLY A 141 -15.11 -2.42 -5.93
C GLY A 141 -14.16 -2.85 -7.05
N LYS A 142 -14.15 -2.10 -8.17
CA LYS A 142 -13.28 -2.39 -9.32
C LYS A 142 -11.80 -2.12 -9.03
N ALA A 143 -11.46 -1.25 -8.09
CA ALA A 143 -10.07 -0.91 -7.76
C ALA A 143 -9.30 -2.10 -7.18
N ILE A 144 -9.98 -3.05 -6.55
CA ILE A 144 -9.31 -4.22 -5.96
C ILE A 144 -8.57 -5.07 -7.00
N ALA A 145 -9.03 -5.02 -8.26
CA ALA A 145 -8.38 -5.69 -9.38
C ALA A 145 -6.98 -5.12 -9.71
N GLY A 146 -6.64 -3.93 -9.21
CA GLY A 146 -5.32 -3.32 -9.35
C GLY A 146 -4.29 -3.81 -8.32
N LEU A 147 -4.72 -4.35 -7.18
CA LEU A 147 -3.81 -4.77 -6.11
C LEU A 147 -2.79 -5.85 -6.53
N PRO A 148 -3.13 -6.84 -7.39
CA PRO A 148 -2.14 -7.78 -7.90
C PRO A 148 -0.94 -7.10 -8.57
N ARG A 149 -1.16 -6.04 -9.36
CA ARG A 149 -0.06 -5.30 -9.97
C ARG A 149 0.82 -4.59 -8.94
N ILE A 150 0.24 -4.11 -7.85
CA ILE A 150 0.99 -3.53 -6.74
C ILE A 150 1.83 -4.61 -6.03
N MET A 151 1.28 -5.80 -5.83
CA MET A 151 2.03 -6.93 -5.27
C MET A 151 3.21 -7.31 -6.17
N ASP A 152 3.01 -7.41 -7.49
CA ASP A 152 4.10 -7.65 -8.46
C ASP A 152 5.18 -6.57 -8.37
N LEU A 153 4.79 -5.29 -8.25
CA LEU A 153 5.74 -4.18 -8.07
C LEU A 153 6.54 -4.34 -6.77
N LEU A 154 5.89 -4.74 -5.67
CA LEU A 154 6.53 -4.98 -4.38
C LEU A 154 7.38 -6.26 -4.36
N GLN A 155 7.27 -7.15 -5.33
CA GLN A 155 8.18 -8.30 -5.49
C GLN A 155 9.47 -7.96 -6.27
N ALA A 156 9.58 -6.74 -6.83
CA ALA A 156 10.77 -6.33 -7.55
C ALA A 156 12.03 -6.42 -6.66
N GLU A 157 13.16 -6.72 -7.30
CA GLU A 157 14.47 -6.94 -6.67
C GLU A 157 14.82 -5.90 -5.58
N ARG A 158 14.58 -4.61 -5.87
CA ARG A 158 14.86 -3.50 -4.95
C ARG A 158 14.07 -3.53 -3.64
N TYR A 159 12.95 -4.25 -3.58
CA TYR A 159 12.10 -4.34 -2.38
C TYR A 159 12.21 -5.69 -1.69
N ARG A 160 12.99 -6.64 -2.22
CA ARG A 160 13.02 -8.03 -1.74
C ARG A 160 13.48 -8.18 -0.28
N HIS A 161 14.21 -7.18 0.24
CA HIS A 161 14.70 -7.13 1.63
C HIS A 161 13.96 -6.08 2.47
N ALA A 162 13.04 -5.31 1.88
CA ALA A 162 12.28 -4.30 2.59
C ALA A 162 11.00 -4.94 3.13
N ASP A 163 10.95 -5.18 4.44
CA ASP A 163 9.74 -5.64 5.12
C ASP A 163 8.60 -4.65 4.88
N LEU A 164 7.37 -5.18 4.77
CA LEU A 164 6.19 -4.37 4.50
C LEU A 164 5.42 -4.13 5.79
N TYR A 165 5.12 -2.88 6.09
CA TYR A 165 4.35 -2.48 7.26
C TYR A 165 3.03 -1.84 6.85
N ALA A 166 1.97 -2.03 7.63
CA ALA A 166 0.67 -1.43 7.36
C ALA A 166 -0.16 -1.27 8.63
N ARG A 167 -1.01 -0.25 8.66
CA ARG A 167 -2.13 -0.15 9.63
C ARG A 167 -3.46 -0.34 8.89
N PRO A 168 -4.28 -1.33 9.25
CA PRO A 168 -5.55 -1.56 8.58
C PRO A 168 -6.60 -0.56 9.06
N ALA A 169 -7.03 0.35 8.18
CA ALA A 169 -8.12 1.29 8.48
C ALA A 169 -9.53 0.64 8.50
N THR A 170 -9.66 -0.61 8.03
CA THR A 170 -10.94 -1.32 7.97
C THR A 170 -10.77 -2.82 8.23
N GLU A 171 -11.84 -3.50 8.65
CA GLU A 171 -11.84 -4.97 8.78
C GLU A 171 -11.53 -5.70 7.47
N ALA A 172 -11.95 -5.14 6.33
CA ALA A 172 -11.63 -5.67 5.02
C ALA A 172 -10.13 -5.58 4.74
N GLY A 173 -9.51 -4.44 5.06
CA GLY A 173 -8.06 -4.25 5.00
C GLY A 173 -7.32 -5.27 5.88
N LEU A 174 -7.77 -5.44 7.14
CA LEU A 174 -7.18 -6.41 8.06
C LEU A 174 -7.24 -7.84 7.52
N ARG A 175 -8.37 -8.25 6.91
CA ARG A 175 -8.51 -9.57 6.28
C ARG A 175 -7.53 -9.77 5.13
N ILE A 176 -7.31 -8.74 4.31
CA ILE A 176 -6.31 -8.80 3.24
C ILE A 176 -4.91 -9.00 3.83
N LEU A 177 -4.52 -8.20 4.83
CA LEU A 177 -3.22 -8.33 5.50
C LEU A 177 -3.02 -9.75 6.05
N LYS A 178 -4.01 -10.27 6.80
CA LYS A 178 -3.97 -11.64 7.32
C LYS A 178 -3.88 -12.70 6.22
N SER A 179 -4.56 -12.49 5.08
CA SER A 179 -4.50 -13.43 3.95
C SER A 179 -3.12 -13.47 3.29
N LEU A 180 -2.33 -12.41 3.44
CA LEU A 180 -0.97 -12.25 2.93
C LEU A 180 0.11 -12.59 3.98
N SER A 181 -0.25 -13.28 5.06
CA SER A 181 0.66 -13.64 6.16
C SER A 181 1.28 -12.45 6.91
N PHE A 182 0.67 -11.27 6.86
CA PHE A 182 1.05 -10.19 7.78
C PHE A 182 0.72 -10.62 9.22
N VAL A 183 1.62 -10.34 10.14
CA VAL A 183 1.45 -10.58 11.58
C VAL A 183 1.48 -9.25 12.32
N GLN A 184 0.85 -9.20 13.49
CA GLN A 184 0.92 -8.00 14.33
C GLN A 184 2.37 -7.77 14.76
N CYS A 185 2.86 -6.54 14.56
CA CYS A 185 4.14 -6.09 15.06
C CYS A 185 3.96 -5.73 16.54
N PRO A 186 4.57 -6.47 17.48
CA PRO A 186 4.36 -6.21 18.90
C PRO A 186 4.96 -4.85 19.28
N ARG A 187 4.09 -3.90 19.62
CA ARG A 187 4.46 -2.60 20.19
C ARG A 187 3.72 -2.42 21.50
N ALA A 188 4.45 -2.08 22.56
CA ALA A 188 3.84 -1.82 23.86
C ALA A 188 3.08 -0.48 23.83
N GLY A 189 1.81 -0.51 24.22
CA GLY A 189 1.03 0.71 24.49
C GLY A 189 0.40 1.42 23.29
N GLU A 190 0.28 0.77 22.11
CA GLU A 190 -0.56 1.33 21.04
C GLU A 190 -2.06 1.31 21.44
N PRO A 191 -2.82 2.36 21.11
CA PRO A 191 -4.28 2.34 21.23
C PRO A 191 -4.88 1.17 20.43
N GLU A 192 -5.96 0.59 20.94
CA GLU A 192 -6.74 -0.42 20.22
C GLU A 192 -7.21 0.15 18.87
N GLY A 193 -6.98 -0.60 17.79
CA GLY A 193 -7.30 -0.19 16.41
C GLY A 193 -6.19 0.56 15.66
N GLU A 194 -5.05 0.85 16.30
CA GLU A 194 -3.87 1.45 15.65
C GLU A 194 -2.73 0.43 15.43
N GLU A 195 -3.02 -0.87 15.56
CA GLU A 195 -1.99 -1.89 15.57
C GLU A 195 -1.22 -1.93 14.25
N LEU A 196 0.10 -1.86 14.37
CA LEU A 196 1.00 -2.05 13.24
C LEU A 196 1.09 -3.54 12.87
N TYR A 197 0.98 -3.85 11.58
CA TYR A 197 1.20 -5.19 11.03
C TYR A 197 2.45 -5.20 10.15
N VAL A 198 3.15 -6.33 10.15
CA VAL A 198 4.36 -6.55 9.34
C VAL A 198 4.25 -7.83 8.53
N TYR A 199 4.58 -7.74 7.26
CA TYR A 199 5.00 -8.86 6.44
C TYR A 199 6.52 -8.86 6.37
N ARG A 200 7.12 -9.85 7.03
CA ARG A 200 8.56 -10.08 6.91
C ARG A 200 8.83 -10.69 5.55
N ARG A 201 9.74 -10.12 4.75
CA ARG A 201 10.18 -10.73 3.51
C ARG A 201 10.79 -12.09 3.78
N ILE A 202 10.59 -13.06 2.90
CA ILE A 202 11.18 -14.41 3.01
C ILE A 202 12.70 -14.31 3.15
N ALA A 203 13.33 -13.39 2.41
CA ALA A 203 14.77 -13.14 2.49
C ALA A 203 15.24 -12.71 3.90
N ASN A 204 14.34 -12.21 4.75
CA ASN A 204 14.61 -11.77 6.11
C ASN A 204 14.14 -12.78 7.18
N ARG A 205 13.56 -13.92 6.77
CA ARG A 205 12.99 -14.93 7.70
C ARG A 205 14.01 -15.96 8.21
N THR A 206 15.31 -15.75 8.03
CA THR A 206 16.38 -16.63 8.55
C THR A 206 17.65 -15.80 8.71
N ALA A 207 18.44 -15.87 9.78
CA ALA A 207 18.85 -17.02 10.58
C ALA A 207 18.15 -17.15 11.96
N LEU A 208 17.58 -18.33 12.20
CA LEU A 208 17.63 -19.01 13.50
C LEU A 208 18.41 -20.31 13.29
#